data_AF-A0A6B3HMK2-F1
#
_entry.id   AF-A0A6B3HMK2-F1
#
_cell.length_a   1.000
_cell.length_b   1.000
_cell.length_c   1.000
_cell.angle_alpha   90.00
_cell.angle_beta   90.00
_cell.angle_gamma   90.00
#
_symmetry.space_group_name_H-M   'P 1'
#
loop_
_entity.id
_entity.type
_entity.pdbx_description
1 polymer ?
#
loop_
_entity_poly.entity_id
_entity_poly.type
_entity_poly.pdbx_seq_one_letter_code
_entity_poly.pdbx_strand_id
1 'polypeptide(L)'
;SWLQDWVREGRFRPEYQPGGTVSGRWTTNGGGALQIPKVIRQAVVADEGWRLVVADADQMEPRVLAAISRDRGLMEVAGHDGDLYKALSDRAFHGDREHAKLALLGAVYGQTSGDGLKNLAALRRR
;
A
#
# COMPACT_ATOMS: atom_id res chain seq x y z
N SER A 1 -24.62 -4.28 -20.12
CA SER A 1 -23.17 -4.11 -20.38
C SER A 1 -22.59 -3.32 -19.22
N TRP A 2 -21.27 -3.38 -18.94
CA TRP A 2 -20.69 -2.73 -17.75
C TRP A 2 -21.16 -1.27 -17.56
N LEU A 3 -21.21 -0.48 -18.64
CA LEU A 3 -21.70 0.90 -18.60
C LEU A 3 -23.16 1.00 -18.16
N GLN A 4 -24.04 0.13 -18.65
CA GLN A 4 -25.46 0.12 -18.25
C GLN A 4 -25.65 -0.31 -16.80
N ASP A 5 -24.79 -1.21 -16.32
CA ASP A 5 -24.92 -1.77 -14.97
C ASP A 5 -24.42 -0.77 -13.91
N TRP A 6 -23.33 -0.06 -14.20
CA TRP A 6 -22.59 0.73 -13.21
C TRP A 6 -22.59 2.24 -13.43
N VAL A 7 -23.03 2.73 -14.59
CA VAL A 7 -23.07 4.17 -14.89
C VAL A 7 -24.50 4.63 -15.08
N ARG A 8 -24.90 5.64 -14.30
CA ARG A 8 -26.22 6.27 -14.39
C ARG A 8 -26.04 7.78 -14.33
N GLU A 9 -26.67 8.49 -15.27
CA GLU A 9 -26.60 9.95 -15.35
C GLU A 9 -25.14 10.47 -15.40
N GLY A 10 -24.29 9.77 -16.16
CA GLY A 10 -22.86 10.11 -16.28
C GLY A 10 -22.02 9.77 -15.05
N ARG A 11 -22.58 9.13 -14.03
CA ARG A 11 -21.86 8.82 -12.78
C ARG A 11 -21.67 7.32 -12.59
N PHE A 12 -20.43 6.94 -12.29
CA PHE A 12 -20.10 5.60 -11.82
C PHE A 12 -20.61 5.40 -10.39
N ARG A 13 -21.48 4.41 -10.18
CA ARG A 13 -22.14 4.11 -8.91
C ARG A 13 -21.77 2.69 -8.43
N PRO A 14 -20.55 2.49 -7.91
CA PRO A 14 -20.12 1.19 -7.38
C PRO A 14 -20.78 0.90 -6.03
N GLU A 15 -20.88 -0.39 -5.70
CA GLU A 15 -21.24 -0.84 -4.37
C GLU A 15 -19.98 -1.22 -3.58
N TYR A 16 -19.82 -0.62 -2.40
CA TYR A 16 -18.75 -0.96 -1.46
C TYR A 16 -19.29 -1.85 -0.35
N GLN A 17 -18.53 -2.89 -0.02
CA GLN A 17 -18.85 -3.79 1.08
C GLN A 17 -17.75 -3.70 2.14
N PRO A 18 -18.01 -2.99 3.26
CA PRO A 18 -17.10 -2.96 4.40
C PRO A 18 -16.89 -4.37 4.97
N GLY A 19 -15.64 -4.69 5.35
CA GLY A 19 -15.31 -5.98 5.94
C GLY A 19 -15.49 -7.17 5.00
N GLY A 20 -15.48 -6.96 3.68
CA GLY A 20 -15.67 -8.02 2.69
C GLY A 20 -14.49 -9.00 2.57
N THR A 21 -13.36 -8.76 3.23
CA THR A 21 -12.23 -9.69 3.32
C THR A 21 -11.97 -10.14 4.76
N VAL A 22 -11.28 -11.27 4.91
CA VAL A 22 -10.80 -11.77 6.22
C VAL A 22 -9.87 -10.79 6.96
N SER A 23 -9.21 -9.89 6.24
CA SER A 23 -8.39 -8.82 6.83
C SER A 23 -9.20 -7.60 7.26
N GLY A 24 -10.52 -7.60 7.06
CA GLY A 24 -11.41 -6.46 7.33
C GLY A 24 -11.40 -5.37 6.26
N ARG A 25 -10.66 -5.55 5.15
CA ARG A 25 -10.65 -4.59 4.04
C ARG A 25 -12.00 -4.56 3.35
N TRP A 26 -12.30 -3.40 2.76
CA TRP A 26 -13.49 -3.23 1.94
C TRP A 26 -13.32 -3.98 0.62
N THR A 27 -14.42 -4.51 0.10
CA THR A 27 -14.51 -5.05 -1.26
C THR A 27 -15.51 -4.24 -2.06
N THR A 28 -15.61 -4.55 -3.35
CA THR A 28 -16.67 -4.00 -4.23
C THR A 28 -17.36 -5.13 -4.93
N ASN A 29 -18.70 -5.09 -4.97
CA ASN A 29 -19.49 -6.04 -5.73
C ASN A 29 -19.68 -5.49 -7.13
N GLY A 30 -18.99 -6.10 -8.11
CA GLY A 30 -18.98 -5.63 -9.49
C GLY A 30 -18.37 -4.22 -9.67
N GLY A 31 -18.47 -3.68 -10.89
CA GLY A 31 -18.04 -2.32 -11.22
C GLY A 31 -16.53 -2.05 -11.24
N GLY A 32 -15.72 -2.78 -10.46
CA GLY A 32 -14.26 -2.66 -10.45
C GLY A 32 -13.73 -1.40 -9.74
N ALA A 33 -14.49 -0.83 -8.79
CA ALA A 33 -14.14 0.42 -8.12
C ALA A 33 -12.79 0.40 -7.40
N LEU A 34 -12.40 -0.74 -6.82
CA LEU A 34 -11.09 -0.90 -6.17
C LEU A 34 -9.97 -1.31 -7.13
N GLN A 35 -10.29 -1.54 -8.41
CA GLN A 35 -9.38 -2.09 -9.42
C GLN A 35 -9.32 -1.23 -10.70
N ILE A 36 -9.67 0.06 -10.61
CA ILE A 36 -9.62 0.97 -11.77
C ILE A 36 -8.17 1.07 -12.27
N PRO A 37 -7.89 0.66 -13.53
CA PRO A 37 -6.54 0.73 -14.10
C PRO A 37 -6.02 2.16 -14.06
N LYS A 38 -4.72 2.33 -13.77
CA LYS A 38 -4.10 3.65 -13.58
C LYS A 38 -4.38 4.61 -14.76
N VAL A 39 -4.32 4.10 -15.99
CA VAL A 39 -4.59 4.88 -17.21
C VAL A 39 -6.04 5.37 -17.31
N ILE A 40 -6.99 4.63 -16.73
CA ILE A 40 -8.42 4.99 -16.75
C ILE A 40 -8.78 5.95 -15.62
N ARG A 41 -7.98 6.04 -14.54
CA ARG A 41 -8.28 6.92 -13.39
C ARG A 41 -8.44 8.40 -13.77
N GLN A 42 -7.84 8.83 -14.89
CA GLN A 42 -8.00 10.20 -15.41
C GLN A 42 -9.42 10.51 -15.88
N ALA A 43 -10.26 9.50 -16.13
CA ALA A 43 -11.67 9.69 -16.45
C ALA A 43 -12.53 10.05 -15.22
N VAL A 44 -11.99 9.92 -14.00
CA VAL A 44 -12.68 10.33 -12.78
C VAL A 44 -12.44 11.82 -12.57
N VAL A 45 -13.45 12.62 -12.92
CA VAL A 45 -13.40 14.09 -12.85
C VAL A 45 -14.36 14.62 -11.79
N ALA A 46 -14.03 15.79 -11.23
CA ALA A 46 -14.95 16.53 -10.38
C ALA A 46 -16.04 17.21 -11.21
N ASP A 47 -17.18 17.50 -10.59
CA ASP A 47 -18.19 18.36 -11.19
C ASP A 47 -17.66 19.79 -11.35
N GLU A 48 -18.32 20.59 -12.21
CA GLU A 48 -17.95 21.99 -12.44
C GLU A 48 -17.97 22.80 -11.13
N GLY A 49 -16.90 23.57 -10.88
CA GLY A 49 -16.71 24.32 -9.64
C GLY A 49 -16.19 23.49 -8.46
N TRP A 50 -16.01 22.17 -8.60
CA TRP A 50 -15.49 21.28 -7.58
C TRP A 50 -14.07 20.78 -7.86
N ARG A 51 -13.43 20.20 -6.85
CA ARG A 51 -12.15 19.49 -6.97
C ARG A 51 -12.17 18.18 -6.19
N LEU A 52 -11.47 17.17 -6.70
CA LEU A 52 -11.19 15.94 -5.96
C LEU A 52 -9.98 16.17 -5.04
N VAL A 53 -10.09 15.75 -3.78
CA VAL A 53 -8.99 15.71 -2.82
C VAL A 53 -8.75 14.25 -2.48
N VAL A 54 -7.51 13.80 -2.63
CA VAL A 54 -7.10 12.42 -2.37
C VAL A 54 -6.12 12.43 -1.21
N ALA A 55 -6.37 11.60 -0.21
CA ALA A 55 -5.46 11.33 0.88
C ALA A 55 -5.10 9.84 0.86
N ASP A 56 -3.81 9.54 1.00
CA ASP A 56 -3.28 8.18 1.08
C ASP A 56 -2.35 8.09 2.28
N ALA A 57 -2.37 6.95 2.95
CA ALA A 57 -1.54 6.72 4.12
C ALA A 57 -0.26 6.00 3.71
N ASP A 58 0.83 6.77 3.67
CA ASP A 58 2.11 6.29 3.17
C ASP A 58 2.74 5.22 4.08
N GLN A 59 3.26 4.17 3.45
CA GLN A 59 3.94 3.03 4.09
C GLN A 59 3.22 2.46 5.33
N MET A 60 1.87 2.43 5.33
CA MET A 60 1.09 2.02 6.51
C MET A 60 1.46 0.63 7.04
N GLU A 61 1.57 -0.38 6.16
CA GLU A 61 1.85 -1.77 6.56
C GLU A 61 3.20 -1.90 7.33
N PRO A 62 4.34 -1.41 6.81
CA PRO A 62 5.59 -1.32 7.56
C PRO A 62 5.50 -0.58 8.90
N ARG A 63 4.77 0.53 8.97
CA ARG A 63 4.63 1.32 10.19
C ARG A 63 3.82 0.57 11.25
N VAL A 64 2.78 -0.14 10.84
CA VAL A 64 2.05 -1.06 11.71
C VAL A 64 2.95 -2.20 12.20
N LEU A 65 3.76 -2.80 11.31
CA LEU A 65 4.71 -3.84 11.70
C LEU A 65 5.70 -3.32 12.76
N ALA A 66 6.21 -2.09 12.59
CA ALA A 66 7.08 -1.45 13.58
C ALA A 66 6.42 -1.38 14.96
N ALA A 67 5.16 -0.92 15.00
CA ALA A 67 4.40 -0.77 16.24
C ALA A 67 4.12 -2.11 16.93
N ILE A 68 3.72 -3.15 16.18
CA ILE A 68 3.37 -4.45 16.77
C ILE A 68 4.60 -5.29 17.15
N SER A 69 5.67 -5.22 16.35
CA SER A 69 6.90 -5.99 16.62
C SER A 69 7.73 -5.41 17.76
N ARG A 70 7.58 -4.10 18.03
CA ARG A 70 8.41 -3.33 18.96
C ARG A 70 9.91 -3.42 18.66
N ASP A 71 10.27 -3.70 17.40
CA ASP A 71 11.65 -3.67 16.96
C ASP A 71 12.17 -2.23 17.00
N ARG A 72 13.17 -1.97 17.86
CA ARG A 72 13.65 -0.60 18.10
C ARG A 72 14.17 0.07 16.84
N GLY A 73 14.92 -0.65 16.01
CA GLY A 73 15.47 -0.11 14.78
C GLY A 73 14.38 0.23 13.76
N LEU A 74 13.38 -0.63 13.61
CA LEU A 74 12.25 -0.40 12.73
C LEU A 74 11.33 0.71 13.25
N MET A 75 11.09 0.78 14.56
CA MET A 75 10.33 1.88 15.19
C MET A 75 11.03 3.22 15.01
N GLU A 76 12.35 3.28 15.16
CA GLU A 76 13.12 4.50 14.88
C GLU A 76 12.92 4.94 13.43
N VAL A 77 13.13 4.04 12.45
CA VAL A 77 12.96 4.38 11.03
C VAL A 77 11.51 4.78 10.72
N ALA A 78 10.53 4.07 11.30
CA ALA A 78 9.10 4.33 11.11
C ALA A 78 8.59 5.57 11.89
N GLY A 79 9.36 6.10 12.85
CA GLY A 79 8.99 7.28 13.63
C GLY A 79 9.42 8.60 13.01
N HIS A 80 10.25 8.57 11.97
CA HIS A 80 10.69 9.79 11.28
C HIS A 80 9.70 10.19 10.17
N ASP A 81 9.61 11.49 9.96
CA ASP A 81 8.97 12.07 8.77
C ASP A 81 9.84 11.75 7.54
N GLY A 82 9.21 11.26 6.47
CA GLY A 82 9.88 10.93 5.21
C GLY A 82 9.76 9.47 4.80
N ASP A 83 10.62 9.08 3.86
CA ASP A 83 10.57 7.77 3.21
C ASP A 83 11.22 6.68 4.07
N LEU A 84 10.37 5.84 4.65
CA LEU A 84 10.77 4.71 5.49
C LEU A 84 11.76 3.77 4.77
N TYR A 85 11.54 3.49 3.48
CA TYR A 85 12.38 2.57 2.73
C TYR A 85 13.75 3.19 2.43
N LYS A 86 13.78 4.51 2.16
CA LYS A 86 15.06 5.21 1.98
C LYS A 86 15.88 5.20 3.27
N ALA A 87 15.27 5.59 4.39
CA ALA A 87 15.94 5.57 5.68
C ALA A 87 16.40 4.16 6.07
N LEU A 88 15.61 3.12 5.75
CA LEU A 88 16.02 1.74 5.95
C LEU A 88 17.19 1.34 5.05
N SER A 89 17.18 1.77 3.80
CA SER A 89 18.22 1.44 2.83
C SER A 89 19.58 2.03 3.20
N ASP A 90 19.59 3.26 3.72
CA ASP A 90 20.81 3.94 4.15
C ASP A 90 21.46 3.23 5.35
N ARG A 91 20.64 2.59 6.20
CA ARG A 91 21.13 1.82 7.36
C ARG A 91 21.61 0.41 7.00
N ALA A 92 20.92 -0.29 6.10
CA ALA A 92 21.08 -1.75 5.98
C ALA A 92 21.17 -2.30 4.54
N PHE A 93 21.01 -1.47 3.52
CA PHE A 93 20.99 -1.90 2.11
C PHE A 93 21.86 -1.00 1.21
N HIS A 94 22.92 -0.40 1.75
CA HIS A 94 23.87 0.42 0.99
C HIS A 94 23.20 1.55 0.17
N GLY A 95 22.07 2.07 0.66
CA GLY A 95 21.28 3.10 -0.02
C GLY A 95 20.36 2.60 -1.13
N ASP A 96 20.29 1.28 -1.38
CA ASP A 96 19.35 0.68 -2.33
C ASP A 96 17.94 0.59 -1.72
N ARG A 97 17.15 1.61 -2.06
CA ARG A 97 15.76 1.76 -1.61
C ARG A 97 14.85 0.64 -2.09
N GLU A 98 14.97 0.21 -3.35
CA GLU A 98 14.08 -0.80 -3.91
C GLU A 98 14.37 -2.16 -3.28
N HIS A 99 15.65 -2.47 -3.05
CA HIS A 99 16.04 -3.68 -2.31
C HIS A 99 15.51 -3.65 -0.87
N ALA A 100 15.66 -2.52 -0.15
CA ALA A 100 15.13 -2.37 1.20
C ALA A 100 13.60 -2.56 1.26
N LYS A 101 12.89 -2.02 0.27
CA LYS A 101 11.43 -2.20 0.12
C LYS A 101 11.04 -3.65 -0.07
N LEU A 102 11.67 -4.35 -1.02
CA LEU A 102 11.41 -5.76 -1.26
C LEU A 102 11.74 -6.62 -0.04
N ALA A 103 12.85 -6.33 0.64
CA ALA A 103 13.24 -7.04 1.85
C ALA A 103 12.19 -6.89 2.97
N LEU A 104 11.73 -5.67 3.23
CA LEU A 104 10.76 -5.40 4.28
C LEU A 104 9.39 -6.00 3.96
N LEU A 105 8.91 -5.86 2.72
CA LEU A 105 7.65 -6.48 2.31
C LEU A 105 7.75 -8.01 2.34
N GLY A 106 8.87 -8.58 1.91
CA GLY A 106 9.13 -10.02 2.05
C GLY A 106 9.03 -10.49 3.50
N ALA A 107 9.56 -9.71 4.45
CA ALA A 107 9.42 -10.02 5.88
C ALA A 107 7.97 -9.91 6.38
N VAL A 108 7.22 -8.86 5.98
CA VAL A 108 5.80 -8.68 6.34
C VAL A 108 4.95 -9.86 5.88
N TYR A 109 5.21 -10.36 4.67
CA TYR A 109 4.42 -11.43 4.05
C TYR A 109 5.01 -12.83 4.25
N GLY A 110 6.05 -12.99 5.08
CA GLY A 110 6.62 -14.29 5.42
C GLY A 110 7.31 -15.00 4.24
N GLN A 111 7.94 -14.25 3.34
CA GLN A 111 8.63 -14.80 2.17
C GLN A 111 9.82 -15.68 2.59
N THR A 112 9.78 -16.96 2.20
CA THR A 112 10.85 -17.94 2.47
C THR A 112 11.59 -18.41 1.22
N SER A 113 11.10 -18.05 0.03
CA SER A 113 11.69 -18.42 -1.26
C SER A 113 12.49 -17.26 -1.89
N GLY A 114 13.33 -17.59 -2.88
CA GLY A 114 14.22 -16.63 -3.53
C GLY A 114 15.20 -16.00 -2.52
N ASP A 115 15.36 -14.69 -2.57
CA ASP A 115 16.23 -13.95 -1.65
C ASP A 115 15.57 -13.61 -0.29
N GLY A 116 14.36 -14.12 0.01
CA GLY A 116 13.61 -13.80 1.22
C GLY A 116 14.39 -14.05 2.52
N LEU A 117 15.04 -15.22 2.65
CA LEU A 117 15.85 -15.55 3.83
C LEU A 117 17.10 -14.68 3.96
N LYS A 118 17.75 -14.33 2.84
CA LYS A 118 18.93 -13.43 2.83
C LYS A 118 18.53 -12.02 3.26
N ASN A 119 17.41 -11.53 2.73
CA ASN A 119 16.82 -10.25 3.07
C ASN A 119 16.47 -10.20 4.56
N LEU A 120 15.78 -11.23 5.08
CA LEU A 120 15.48 -11.32 6.51
C LEU A 120 16.75 -11.34 7.38
N ALA A 121 17.80 -12.04 6.94
CA ALA A 121 19.07 -12.03 7.65
C ALA A 121 19.74 -10.65 7.65
N ALA A 122 19.69 -9.89 6.54
CA ALA A 122 20.15 -8.51 6.49
C ALA A 122 19.35 -7.59 7.43
N LEU A 123 18.03 -7.76 7.46
CA LEU A 123 17.12 -7.11 8.39
C LEU A 123 17.38 -7.47 9.88
N ARG A 124 18.12 -8.55 10.20
CA ARG A 124 18.43 -8.92 11.60
C ARG A 124 19.83 -8.51 12.05
N ARG A 125 20.73 -8.21 11.11
CA ARG A 125 22.15 -7.89 11.38
C ARG A 125 22.44 -6.40 11.57
N ARG A 126 21.39 -5.58 11.45
CA ARG A 126 21.43 -4.12 11.59
C ARG A 126 21.44 -3.68 13.04
#